data_AF-A0A9E2MYW7-F1
#
_entry.id   AF-A0A9E2MYW7-F1
#
_cell.length_a   1.000
_cell.length_b   1.000
_cell.length_c   1.000
_cell.angle_alpha   90.00
_cell.angle_beta   90.00
_cell.angle_gamma   90.00
#
_symmetry.space_group_name_H-M   'P 1'
#
loop_
_entity.id
_entity.type
_entity.pdbx_description
1 polymer ?
#
loop_
_entity_poly.entity_id
_entity_poly.type
_entity_poly.pdbx_seq_one_letter_code
_entity_poly.pdbx_strand_id
1 'polypeptide(L)'
;MNKLFFVITILFVFSIQTSSQPRENRPLPNFEKLKLELNLTAEQAEKFESLFNKKMKEMKDVKDFFKEDRSAVGDKIKELNEKYHILFSQILDEEQVEKLEQLTKRIDGENKDKRGKRNKH
;
A
#
# COMPACT_ATOMS: atom_id res chain seq x y z
N MET A 1 -14.68 -65.62 13.84
CA MET A 1 -13.70 -65.01 12.90
C MET A 1 -14.46 -64.19 11.88
N ASN A 2 -14.73 -62.92 12.15
CA ASN A 2 -15.31 -61.99 11.16
C ASN A 2 -14.36 -60.82 11.02
N LYS A 3 -13.57 -60.83 9.93
CA LYS A 3 -12.89 -59.65 9.38
C LYS A 3 -13.77 -59.12 8.25
N LEU A 4 -13.57 -57.86 7.85
CA LEU A 4 -14.21 -57.08 6.79
C LEU A 4 -15.26 -56.08 7.33
N PHE A 5 -15.22 -54.78 7.05
CA PHE A 5 -14.32 -53.94 6.26
C PHE A 5 -14.38 -52.54 6.89
N PHE A 6 -13.22 -51.94 7.16
CA PHE A 6 -13.11 -50.53 7.52
C PHE A 6 -13.37 -49.70 6.26
N VAL A 7 -14.53 -49.03 6.18
CA VAL A 7 -14.82 -48.05 5.14
C VAL A 7 -14.30 -46.69 5.63
N ILE A 8 -13.05 -46.38 5.29
CA ILE A 8 -12.47 -45.05 5.42
C ILE A 8 -12.78 -44.33 4.11
N THR A 9 -13.92 -43.64 4.05
CA THR A 9 -14.20 -42.72 2.93
C THR A 9 -13.68 -41.35 3.33
N ILE A 10 -12.57 -40.99 2.69
CA ILE A 10 -11.80 -39.77 2.88
C ILE A 10 -12.68 -38.56 2.56
N LEU A 11 -13.00 -37.78 3.60
CA LEU A 11 -13.55 -36.42 3.49
C LEU A 11 -12.46 -35.52 2.90
N PHE A 12 -12.45 -35.41 1.57
CA PHE A 12 -11.55 -34.50 0.85
C PHE A 12 -12.06 -33.07 1.02
N VAL A 13 -11.68 -32.44 2.14
CA VAL A 13 -11.87 -31.00 2.36
C VAL A 13 -10.93 -30.27 1.40
N PHE A 14 -11.44 -29.91 0.22
CA PHE A 14 -10.80 -28.93 -0.65
C PHE A 14 -10.79 -27.59 0.10
N SER A 15 -9.73 -27.39 0.88
CA SER A 15 -9.36 -26.07 1.37
C SER A 15 -9.00 -25.25 0.13
N ILE A 16 -9.92 -24.40 -0.31
CA ILE A 16 -9.61 -23.35 -1.29
C ILE A 16 -8.64 -22.40 -0.59
N GLN A 17 -7.35 -22.70 -0.69
CA GLN A 17 -6.30 -21.74 -0.40
C GLN A 17 -6.42 -20.65 -1.47
N THR A 18 -7.19 -19.61 -1.14
CA THR A 18 -7.11 -18.33 -1.83
C THR A 18 -5.73 -17.76 -1.55
N SER A 19 -4.73 -18.20 -2.32
CA SER A 19 -3.41 -17.59 -2.33
C SER A 19 -3.58 -16.18 -2.91
N SER A 20 -3.89 -15.22 -2.05
CA SER A 20 -3.76 -13.81 -2.38
C SER A 20 -2.29 -13.60 -2.71
N GLN A 21 -1.97 -13.50 -4.00
CA GLN A 21 -0.60 -13.26 -4.43
C GLN A 21 -0.05 -12.04 -3.68
N PRO A 22 1.17 -12.11 -3.14
CA PRO A 22 1.79 -10.95 -2.52
C PRO A 22 1.78 -9.80 -3.53
N ARG A 23 1.29 -8.63 -3.11
CA ARG A 23 1.26 -7.41 -3.93
C ARG A 23 2.67 -6.81 -4.00
N GLU A 24 3.66 -7.62 -4.35
CA GLU A 24 5.09 -7.30 -4.25
C GLU A 24 5.53 -6.31 -5.34
N ASN A 25 4.80 -6.23 -6.44
CA ASN A 25 5.14 -5.40 -7.62
C ASN A 25 4.18 -4.22 -7.84
N ARG A 26 3.82 -3.47 -6.79
CA ARG A 26 3.20 -2.15 -7.04
C ARG A 26 4.32 -1.14 -7.28
N PRO A 27 4.31 -0.41 -8.41
CA PRO A 27 5.30 0.65 -8.64
C PRO A 27 5.20 1.63 -7.48
N LEU A 28 6.34 1.86 -6.81
CA LEU A 28 6.44 2.90 -5.80
C LEU A 28 6.15 4.24 -6.48
N PRO A 29 5.53 5.21 -5.77
CA PRO A 29 5.41 6.55 -6.31
C PRO A 29 6.80 7.05 -6.71
N ASN A 30 6.94 7.55 -7.93
CA ASN A 30 8.22 8.00 -8.44
C ASN A 30 8.46 9.43 -7.92
N PHE A 31 9.51 9.61 -7.10
CA PHE A 31 9.88 10.92 -6.56
C PHE A 31 10.10 11.96 -7.68
N GLU A 32 10.74 11.60 -8.79
CA GLU A 32 10.97 12.51 -9.92
C GLU A 32 9.65 13.03 -10.51
N LYS A 33 8.64 12.17 -10.55
CA LYS A 33 7.30 12.58 -11.02
C LYS A 33 6.65 13.55 -10.03
N LEU A 34 6.74 13.28 -8.74
CA LEU A 34 6.21 14.17 -7.70
C LEU A 34 6.93 15.52 -7.69
N LYS A 35 8.26 15.51 -7.85
CA LYS A 35 9.07 16.73 -7.94
C LYS A 35 8.62 17.64 -9.08
N LEU A 36 8.39 17.05 -10.26
CA LEU A 36 7.87 17.77 -11.43
C LEU A 36 6.44 18.25 -11.22
N GLU A 37 5.56 17.38 -10.72
CA GLU A 37 4.15 17.74 -10.51
C GLU A 37 3.99 18.83 -9.45
N LEU A 38 4.79 18.82 -8.38
CA LEU A 38 4.75 19.84 -7.33
C LEU A 38 5.59 21.08 -7.63
N ASN A 39 6.36 21.08 -8.73
CA ASN A 39 7.26 22.16 -9.11
C ASN A 39 8.19 22.57 -7.94
N LEU A 40 8.81 21.57 -7.30
CA LEU A 40 9.65 21.82 -6.12
C LEU A 40 10.90 22.62 -6.49
N THR A 41 11.23 23.61 -5.66
CA THR A 41 12.56 24.25 -5.73
C THR A 41 13.66 23.25 -5.37
N ALA A 42 14.92 23.58 -5.67
CA ALA A 42 16.05 22.69 -5.35
C ALA A 42 16.13 22.38 -3.83
N GLU A 43 15.95 23.40 -2.99
CA GLU A 43 15.98 23.25 -1.53
C GLU A 43 14.78 22.44 -1.01
N GLN A 44 13.58 22.69 -1.54
CA GLN A 44 12.40 21.89 -1.20
C GLN A 44 12.56 20.45 -1.64
N ALA A 45 13.10 20.21 -2.84
CA ALA A 45 13.28 18.87 -3.39
C ALA A 45 14.22 18.03 -2.53
N GLU A 46 15.33 18.58 -2.05
CA GLU A 46 16.27 17.85 -1.19
C GLU A 46 15.62 17.42 0.14
N LYS A 47 14.93 18.36 0.81
CA LYS A 47 14.21 18.06 2.07
C LYS A 47 13.07 17.08 1.84
N PHE A 48 12.33 17.25 0.76
CA PHE A 48 11.19 16.40 0.39
C PHE A 48 11.65 14.99 0.04
N GLU A 49 12.74 14.83 -0.72
CA GLU A 49 13.30 13.54 -1.11
C GLU A 49 13.70 12.71 0.13
N SER A 50 14.38 13.35 1.08
CA SER A 50 14.79 12.70 2.33
C SER A 50 13.58 12.16 3.11
N LEU A 51 12.54 12.99 3.28
CA LEU A 51 11.30 12.57 3.94
C LEU A 51 10.53 11.52 3.14
N PHE A 52 10.49 11.65 1.82
CA PHE A 52 9.85 10.71 0.93
C PHE A 52 10.47 9.32 1.06
N ASN A 53 11.80 9.24 0.96
CA ASN A 53 12.53 7.98 1.12
C ASN A 53 12.31 7.36 2.51
N LYS A 54 12.31 8.19 3.56
CA LYS A 54 12.02 7.74 4.93
C LYS A 54 10.61 7.18 5.06
N LYS A 55 9.59 7.87 4.50
CA LYS A 55 8.21 7.38 4.43
C LYS A 55 8.13 6.02 3.73
N MET A 56 8.79 5.89 2.57
CA MET A 56 8.76 4.65 1.79
C MET A 56 9.36 3.48 2.56
N LYS A 57 10.46 3.72 3.31
CA LYS A 57 11.07 2.72 4.19
C LYS A 57 10.15 2.34 5.35
N GLU A 58 9.66 3.31 6.13
CA GLU A 58 8.75 3.03 7.27
C GLU A 58 7.49 2.29 6.82
N MET A 59 6.97 2.63 5.64
CA MET A 59 5.78 2.00 5.09
C MET A 59 6.04 0.58 4.55
N LYS A 60 7.29 0.27 4.17
CA LYS A 60 7.72 -1.10 3.88
C LYS A 60 7.87 -1.88 5.19
N ASP A 61 8.56 -1.32 6.17
CA ASP A 61 8.82 -1.97 7.46
C ASP A 61 7.50 -2.32 8.18
N VAL A 62 6.49 -1.44 8.15
CA VAL A 62 5.15 -1.73 8.69
C VAL A 62 4.47 -2.89 7.95
N LYS A 63 4.56 -2.93 6.62
CA LYS A 63 3.95 -4.03 5.83
C LYS A 63 4.65 -5.36 6.08
N ASP A 64 5.97 -5.33 6.22
CA ASP A 64 6.78 -6.52 6.48
C ASP A 64 6.53 -7.02 7.91
N PHE A 65 6.44 -6.13 8.89
CA PHE A 65 6.16 -6.47 10.29
C PHE A 65 4.76 -7.08 10.48
N PHE A 66 3.73 -6.47 9.90
CA PHE A 66 2.34 -6.93 10.01
C PHE A 66 1.90 -7.79 8.80
N LYS A 67 2.84 -8.50 8.17
CA LYS A 67 2.56 -9.29 6.95
C LYS A 67 1.39 -10.27 7.11
N GLU A 68 1.22 -10.81 8.32
CA GLU A 68 0.18 -11.78 8.68
C GLU A 68 -1.07 -11.13 9.30
N ASP A 69 -0.94 -9.93 9.90
CA ASP A 69 -2.05 -9.17 10.48
C ASP A 69 -2.43 -7.99 9.61
N ARG A 70 -3.28 -8.26 8.62
CA ARG A 70 -3.74 -7.22 7.68
C ARG A 70 -4.59 -6.12 8.30
N SER A 71 -5.20 -6.37 9.45
CA SER A 71 -6.04 -5.36 10.11
C SER A 71 -5.15 -4.30 10.73
N ALA A 72 -4.11 -4.72 11.47
CA ALA A 72 -3.16 -3.81 12.11
C ALA A 72 -2.33 -2.99 11.10
N VAL A 73 -2.05 -3.55 9.91
CA VAL A 73 -1.38 -2.80 8.82
C VAL A 73 -2.13 -1.50 8.47
N GLY A 74 -3.46 -1.56 8.42
CA GLY A 74 -4.30 -0.46 7.93
C GLY A 74 -4.13 0.80 8.78
N ASP A 75 -4.29 0.65 10.09
CA ASP A 75 -4.21 1.76 11.03
C ASP A 75 -2.80 2.34 11.09
N LYS A 76 -1.76 1.49 11.06
CA LYS A 76 -0.37 1.96 11.04
C LYS A 76 0.03 2.68 9.76
N ILE A 77 -0.47 2.24 8.61
CA ILE A 77 -0.26 2.99 7.36
C ILE A 77 -0.99 4.33 7.41
N LYS A 78 -2.20 4.41 7.99
CA LYS A 78 -2.93 5.66 8.14
C LYS A 78 -2.17 6.65 9.02
N GLU A 79 -1.70 6.22 10.18
CA GLU A 79 -0.88 7.01 11.10
C GLU A 79 0.41 7.52 10.42
N LEU A 80 1.11 6.66 9.66
CA LEU A 80 2.27 7.06 8.88
C LEU A 80 1.93 8.12 7.82
N ASN A 81 0.82 7.97 7.12
CA ASN A 81 0.41 8.95 6.11
C ASN A 81 0.11 10.32 6.73
N GLU A 82 -0.58 10.36 7.86
CA GLU A 82 -0.86 11.60 8.60
C GLU A 82 0.42 12.27 9.10
N LYS A 83 1.31 11.50 9.73
CA LYS A 83 2.64 11.98 10.17
C LYS A 83 3.40 12.63 9.03
N TYR A 84 3.54 11.95 7.90
CA TYR A 84 4.32 12.47 6.78
C TYR A 84 3.60 13.58 6.01
N HIS A 85 2.26 13.62 6.01
CA HIS A 85 1.52 14.75 5.45
C HIS A 85 1.85 16.05 6.19
N ILE A 86 1.87 16.02 7.53
CA ILE A 86 2.27 17.17 8.36
C ILE A 86 3.72 17.57 8.08
N LEU A 87 4.63 16.61 7.93
CA LEU A 87 6.03 16.91 7.64
C LEU A 87 6.23 17.50 6.23
N PHE A 88 5.45 17.04 5.24
CA PHE A 88 5.50 17.62 3.89
C PHE A 88 4.92 19.03 3.85
N SER A 89 3.84 19.32 4.59
CA SER A 89 3.26 20.67 4.64
C SER A 89 4.15 21.72 5.28
N GLN A 90 5.23 21.32 5.97
CA GLN A 90 6.25 22.24 6.49
C GLN A 90 7.30 22.63 5.44
N ILE A 91 7.40 21.88 4.33
CA ILE A 91 8.36 22.11 3.25
C ILE A 91 7.66 22.77 2.05
N LEU A 92 6.42 22.36 1.81
CA LEU A 92 5.60 22.81 0.70
C LEU A 92 4.85 24.10 1.06
N ASP A 93 4.59 24.93 0.05
CA ASP A 93 3.61 26.00 0.17
C ASP A 93 2.16 25.46 0.09
N GLU A 94 1.18 26.32 0.35
CA GLU A 94 -0.24 25.94 0.38
C GLU A 94 -0.73 25.35 -0.95
N GLU A 95 -0.30 25.93 -2.08
CA GLU A 95 -0.69 25.44 -3.42
C GLU A 95 -0.10 24.05 -3.69
N GLN A 96 1.15 23.83 -3.30
CA GLN A 96 1.85 22.56 -3.42
C GLN A 96 1.24 21.49 -2.50
N VAL A 97 0.80 21.85 -1.29
CA VAL A 97 0.08 20.93 -0.39
C VAL A 97 -1.24 20.50 -1.00
N GLU A 98 -2.05 21.43 -1.51
CA GLU A 98 -3.31 21.09 -2.16
C GLU A 98 -3.09 20.17 -3.36
N LYS A 99 -2.07 20.46 -4.17
CA LYS A 99 -1.71 19.63 -5.31
C LYS A 99 -1.29 18.22 -4.89
N LEU A 100 -0.52 18.07 -3.82
CA LEU A 100 -0.14 16.76 -3.26
C LEU A 100 -1.37 15.96 -2.82
N GLU A 101 -2.37 16.60 -2.20
CA GLU A 101 -3.62 15.94 -1.83
C GLU A 101 -4.42 15.47 -3.05
N GLN A 102 -4.53 16.32 -4.08
CA GLN A 102 -5.22 15.99 -5.32
C GLN A 102 -4.56 14.79 -6.03
N LEU A 103 -3.23 14.77 -6.08
CA LEU A 103 -2.46 13.65 -6.64
C LEU A 103 -2.72 12.35 -5.86
N THR A 104 -2.74 12.44 -4.53
CA THR A 104 -3.02 11.29 -3.67
C THR A 104 -4.43 10.73 -3.91
N LYS A 105 -5.45 11.61 -3.95
CA LYS A 105 -6.84 11.24 -4.24
C LYS A 105 -7.00 10.60 -5.63
N ARG A 106 -6.31 11.14 -6.64
CA ARG A 106 -6.33 10.60 -8.01
C ARG A 106 -5.77 9.18 -8.06
N ILE A 107 -4.61 8.94 -7.45
CA ILE A 107 -3.97 7.62 -7.40
C ILE A 107 -4.88 6.61 -6.68
N ASP A 108 -5.51 7.02 -5.58
CA ASP A 108 -6.46 6.16 -4.87
C ASP A 108 -7.72 5.85 -5.68
N GLY A 109 -8.25 6.83 -6.41
CA GLY A 109 -9.37 6.66 -7.33
C GLY A 109 -9.06 5.66 -8.45
N GLU A 110 -7.95 5.87 -9.17
CA GLU A 110 -7.51 4.97 -10.25
C GLU A 110 -7.32 3.52 -9.75
N ASN A 111 -6.81 3.36 -8.53
CA ASN A 111 -6.63 2.05 -7.91
C ASN A 111 -7.96 1.37 -7.58
N LYS A 112 -8.99 2.13 -7.18
CA LYS A 112 -10.34 1.59 -6.95
C LYS A 112 -10.98 1.14 -8.26
N ASP A 113 -10.88 1.95 -9.32
CA ASP A 113 -11.45 1.63 -10.63
C ASP A 113 -10.83 0.36 -11.23
N LYS A 114 -9.50 0.23 -11.14
CA LYS A 114 -8.78 -0.99 -11.58
C LYS A 114 -9.24 -2.25 -10.83
N ARG A 115 -9.56 -2.14 -9.53
CA ARG A 115 -10.12 -3.27 -8.75
C ARG A 115 -11.55 -3.60 -9.19
N GLY A 116 -12.38 -2.59 -9.44
CA GLY A 116 -13.75 -2.78 -9.92
C GLY A 116 -13.80 -3.51 -11.28
N LYS A 117 -12.88 -3.21 -12.20
CA LYS A 117 -12.77 -3.91 -13.49
C LYS A 117 -12.29 -5.36 -13.34
N ARG A 118 -11.37 -5.63 -12.41
CA ARG A 118 -10.86 -6.99 -12.16
C ARG A 118 -11.88 -7.95 -11.55
N ASN A 119 -12.86 -7.43 -10.80
CA ASN A 119 -13.91 -8.24 -10.17
C ASN A 119 -15.11 -8.52 -11.10
N LYS A 120 -15.11 -8.00 -12.34
CA LYS A 120 -16.17 -8.20 -13.34
C LYS A 120 -15.85 -9.28 -14.39
N HIS A 121 -14.67 -9.89 -14.32
CA HIS A 121 -14.25 -11.03 -15.13
C HIS A 121 -14.05 -12.25 -14.24
#